data_AF-A0A094AD99-F1
#
_entry.id   AF-A0A094AD99-F1
#
_cell.length_a   1.000
_cell.length_b   1.000
_cell.length_c   1.000
_cell.angle_alpha   90.00
_cell.angle_beta   90.00
_cell.angle_gamma   90.00
#
_symmetry.space_group_name_H-M   'P 1'
#
loop_
_entity.id
_entity.type
_entity.pdbx_description
1 polymer ?
#
loop_
_entity_poly.entity_id
_entity_poly.type
_entity_poly.pdbx_seq_one_letter_code
_entity_poly.pdbx_strand_id
1 'polypeptide(L)'
;MADNMDDETRERLKAALWFSIGKIVDAETLRLGVNATPQFIGALTEMVWAQIESVSQDLENFAKHAGRSTVTTDDVLLVTRRNDALHDIMKEFIDKEKAASGKGKRRQ
;
A
#
# COMPACT_ATOMS: atom_id res chain seq x y z
N MET A 1 0.93 18.38 13.59
CA MET A 1 0.87 19.41 12.54
C MET A 1 0.62 18.65 11.25
N ALA A 2 -0.65 18.38 10.94
CA ALA A 2 -1.02 17.90 9.62
C ALA A 2 -0.87 19.12 8.71
N ASP A 3 0.23 19.15 7.97
CA ASP A 3 0.41 20.12 6.90
C ASP A 3 -0.77 19.94 5.95
N ASN A 4 -1.50 21.03 5.70
CA ASN A 4 -2.66 21.01 4.81
C ASN A 4 -2.13 20.69 3.42
N MET A 5 -2.10 19.40 3.07
CA MET A 5 -1.75 18.95 1.74
C MET A 5 -2.58 19.78 0.77
N ASP A 6 -1.90 20.51 -0.10
CA ASP A 6 -2.59 21.44 -0.99
C ASP A 6 -3.65 20.68 -1.79
N ASP A 7 -4.81 21.31 -1.97
CA ASP A 7 -5.98 20.65 -2.57
C ASP A 7 -5.65 20.14 -3.98
N GLU A 8 -4.78 20.84 -4.71
CA GLU A 8 -4.29 20.43 -6.03
C GLU A 8 -3.51 19.10 -5.98
N THR A 9 -2.59 18.95 -5.02
CA THR A 9 -1.83 17.72 -4.80
C THR A 9 -2.76 16.60 -4.35
N ARG A 10 -3.73 16.89 -3.49
CA ARG A 10 -4.76 15.92 -3.09
C ARG A 10 -5.53 15.39 -4.30
N GLU A 11 -6.03 16.28 -5.14
CA GLU A 11 -6.77 15.93 -6.36
C GLU A 11 -5.89 15.12 -7.32
N ARG A 12 -4.65 15.55 -7.53
CA ARG A 12 -3.68 14.85 -8.40
C ARG A 12 -3.37 13.44 -7.90
N LEU A 13 -3.13 13.26 -6.61
CA LEU A 13 -2.87 11.95 -6.01
C LEU A 13 -4.11 11.05 -6.09
N LYS A 14 -5.30 11.60 -5.81
CA LYS A 14 -6.56 10.86 -5.96
C LYS A 14 -6.83 10.44 -7.40
N ALA A 15 -6.56 11.31 -8.38
CA ALA A 15 -6.70 10.97 -9.80
C ALA A 15 -5.73 9.84 -10.22
N ALA A 16 -4.48 9.88 -9.75
CA ALA A 16 -3.51 8.82 -10.01
C ALA A 16 -3.92 7.49 -9.35
N LEU A 17 -4.48 7.55 -8.14
CA LEU A 17 -5.02 6.38 -7.44
C LEU A 17 -6.21 5.80 -8.20
N TRP A 18 -7.17 6.64 -8.60
CA TRP A 18 -8.35 6.24 -9.38
C TRP A 18 -7.95 5.52 -10.67
N PHE A 19 -6.98 6.07 -11.41
CA PHE A 19 -6.46 5.44 -12.63
C PHE A 19 -5.84 4.06 -12.37
N SER A 20 -5.03 3.95 -11.31
CA SER A 20 -4.37 2.69 -10.95
C SER A 20 -5.38 1.64 -10.51
N ILE A 21 -6.39 2.02 -9.72
CA ILE A 21 -7.49 1.16 -9.30
C ILE A 21 -8.33 0.72 -10.50
N GLY A 22 -8.64 1.64 -11.43
CA GLY A 22 -9.34 1.32 -12.67
C GLY A 22 -8.65 0.19 -13.43
N LYS A 23 -7.33 0.25 -13.61
CA LYS A 23 -6.55 -0.82 -14.25
C LYS A 23 -6.63 -2.16 -13.52
N ILE A 24 -6.54 -2.14 -12.19
CA ILE A 24 -6.64 -3.37 -11.38
C ILE A 24 -8.04 -3.97 -11.51
N VAL A 25 -9.08 -3.13 -11.42
CA VAL A 25 -10.48 -3.55 -11.56
C VAL A 25 -10.74 -4.09 -12.97
N ASP A 26 -10.22 -3.45 -14.02
CA ASP A 26 -10.38 -3.93 -15.40
C ASP A 26 -9.75 -5.32 -15.60
N ALA A 27 -8.56 -5.54 -15.02
CA ALA A 27 -7.90 -6.85 -15.08
C ALA A 27 -8.71 -7.93 -14.34
N GLU A 28 -9.23 -7.61 -13.15
CA GLU A 28 -10.03 -8.56 -12.36
C GLU A 28 -11.41 -8.82 -12.97
N THR A 29 -12.07 -7.80 -13.51
CA THR A 29 -13.40 -7.95 -14.14
C THR A 29 -13.31 -8.79 -15.41
N LEU A 30 -12.24 -8.64 -16.20
CA LEU A 30 -11.95 -9.53 -17.33
C LEU A 30 -11.78 -11.00 -16.89
N ARG A 31 -11.04 -11.24 -15.80
CA ARG A 31 -10.83 -12.59 -15.24
C ARG A 31 -12.13 -13.21 -14.73
N LEU A 32 -13.01 -12.40 -14.13
CA LEU A 32 -14.28 -12.83 -13.55
C LEU A 32 -15.43 -12.89 -14.58
N GLY A 33 -15.26 -12.32 -15.78
CA GLY A 33 -16.32 -12.24 -16.79
C GLY A 33 -17.48 -11.32 -16.40
N VAL A 34 -17.20 -10.29 -15.61
CA VAL A 34 -18.19 -9.31 -15.13
C VAL A 34 -17.79 -7.89 -15.54
N ASN A 35 -18.63 -6.90 -15.25
CA ASN A 35 -18.30 -5.48 -15.43
C ASN A 35 -18.34 -4.76 -14.08
N ALA A 36 -17.49 -3.75 -13.91
CA ALA A 36 -17.56 -2.82 -12.79
C ALA A 36 -18.25 -1.52 -13.20
N THR A 37 -19.07 -0.97 -12.31
CA THR A 37 -19.68 0.35 -12.53
C THR A 37 -18.69 1.47 -12.20
N PRO A 38 -18.81 2.67 -12.80
CA PRO A 38 -18.00 3.82 -12.40
C PRO A 38 -18.14 4.16 -10.91
N GLN A 39 -19.33 3.96 -10.33
CA GLN A 39 -19.59 4.18 -8.92
C GLN A 39 -18.83 3.19 -8.03
N PHE A 40 -18.74 1.91 -8.44
CA PHE A 40 -17.93 0.93 -7.72
C PHE A 40 -16.45 1.32 -7.71
N ILE A 41 -15.90 1.73 -8.86
CA ILE A 41 -14.50 2.16 -8.98
C ILE A 41 -14.26 3.41 -8.13
N GLY A 42 -15.19 4.37 -8.14
CA GLY A 42 -15.12 5.58 -7.31
C GLY A 42 -15.15 5.25 -5.81
N ALA A 43 -16.08 4.39 -5.38
CA ALA A 43 -16.17 3.97 -3.98
C ALA A 43 -14.93 3.19 -3.51
N LEU A 44 -14.39 2.30 -4.36
CA LEU A 44 -13.15 1.58 -4.08
C LEU A 44 -11.97 2.54 -3.97
N THR A 45 -11.93 3.61 -4.79
CA THR A 45 -10.90 4.65 -4.70
C THR A 45 -10.91 5.37 -3.36
N GLU A 46 -12.10 5.79 -2.89
CA GLU A 46 -12.22 6.43 -1.58
C GLU A 46 -11.88 5.46 -0.43
N MET A 47 -12.27 4.19 -0.55
CA MET A 47 -11.91 3.17 0.43
C MET A 47 -10.39 2.98 0.54
N VAL A 48 -9.70 2.85 -0.60
CA VAL A 48 -8.24 2.70 -0.62
C VAL A 48 -7.55 3.97 -0.12
N TRP A 49 -8.08 5.15 -0.46
CA TRP A 49 -7.58 6.42 0.05
C TRP A 49 -7.62 6.47 1.59
N ALA A 50 -8.76 6.13 2.19
CA ALA A 50 -8.90 6.05 3.64
C ALA A 50 -7.98 4.98 4.27
N GLN A 51 -7.80 3.85 3.58
CA GLN A 51 -6.88 2.80 4.03
C GLN A 51 -5.43 3.28 4.05
N ILE A 52 -5.00 4.05 3.04
CA ILE A 52 -3.64 4.62 2.99
C ILE A 52 -3.40 5.55 4.18
N GLU A 53 -4.38 6.39 4.55
CA GLU A 53 -4.30 7.26 5.72
C GLU A 53 -4.09 6.45 7.01
N SER A 54 -4.92 5.43 7.23
CA SER A 54 -4.79 4.55 8.40
C SER A 54 -3.45 3.83 8.46
N VAL A 55 -3.01 3.24 7.33
CA VAL A 55 -1.74 2.50 7.26
C VAL A 55 -0.55 3.43 7.48
N SER A 56 -0.58 4.63 6.91
CA SER A 56 0.50 5.61 7.07
C SER A 56 0.68 6.01 8.55
N GLN A 57 -0.43 6.23 9.25
CA GLN A 57 -0.38 6.56 10.68
C GLN A 57 0.13 5.39 11.53
N ASP A 58 -0.31 4.17 11.24
CA ASP A 58 0.16 2.97 11.91
C ASP A 58 1.67 2.75 11.70
N LEU A 59 2.16 2.88 10.47
CA LEU A 59 3.59 2.75 10.15
C LEU A 59 4.44 3.75 10.92
N GLU A 60 4.01 5.02 10.96
CA GLU A 60 4.71 6.05 11.72
C GLU A 60 4.73 5.73 13.22
N ASN A 61 3.60 5.28 13.78
CA ASN A 61 3.49 4.92 15.19
C ASN A 61 4.35 3.71 15.55
N PHE A 62 4.44 2.70 14.69
CA PHE A 62 5.27 1.52 14.92
C PHE A 62 6.76 1.86 14.88
N ALA A 63 7.20 2.68 13.92
CA ALA A 63 8.57 3.16 13.87
C ALA A 63 8.92 3.96 15.15
N LYS A 64 8.05 4.90 15.55
CA LYS A 64 8.21 5.69 16.78
C LYS A 64 8.26 4.82 18.03
N HIS A 65 7.39 3.81 18.14
CA HIS A 65 7.36 2.90 19.27
C HIS A 65 8.68 2.13 19.43
N ALA A 66 9.35 1.82 18.32
CA ALA A 66 10.67 1.20 18.31
C ALA A 66 11.84 2.20 18.43
N GLY A 67 11.58 3.47 18.75
CA GLY A 67 12.60 4.51 18.87
C GLY A 67 13.23 4.94 17.54
N ARG A 68 12.58 4.66 16.41
CA ARG A 68 13.05 4.98 15.05
C ARG A 68 12.24 6.12 14.43
N SER A 69 12.88 6.89 13.57
CA SER A 69 12.23 7.88 12.69
C SER A 69 12.07 7.38 11.25
N THR A 70 12.64 6.23 10.93
CA THR A 70 12.58 5.61 9.60
C THR A 70 11.78 4.32 9.68
N VAL A 71 10.75 4.23 8.84
CA VAL A 71 9.90 3.03 8.67
C VAL A 71 10.72 1.90 8.03
N THR A 72 10.58 0.69 8.54
CA THR A 72 11.24 -0.53 8.04
C THR A 72 10.23 -1.60 7.65
N THR A 73 10.72 -2.71 7.08
CA THR A 73 9.86 -3.86 6.73
C THR A 73 9.16 -4.47 7.95
N ASP A 74 9.71 -4.31 9.14
CA ASP A 74 9.14 -4.87 10.37
C ASP A 74 7.86 -4.12 10.77
N ASP A 75 7.80 -2.80 10.51
CA ASP A 75 6.60 -1.99 10.71
C ASP A 75 5.48 -2.42 9.75
N VAL A 76 5.83 -2.73 8.50
CA VAL A 76 4.89 -3.23 7.48
C VAL A 76 4.32 -4.60 7.88
N LEU A 77 5.16 -5.51 8.37
CA LEU A 77 4.69 -6.81 8.88
C LEU A 77 3.73 -6.61 10.05
N LEU A 78 3.98 -5.64 10.93
CA LEU A 78 3.11 -5.35 12.06
C LEU A 78 1.72 -4.81 11.65
N VAL A 79 1.61 -4.12 10.50
CA VAL A 79 0.31 -3.74 9.91
C VAL A 79 -0.52 -4.99 9.57
N THR A 80 0.12 -6.04 9.06
CA THR A 80 -0.55 -7.27 8.61
C THR A 80 -0.89 -8.26 9.71
N ARG A 81 -0.47 -8.01 10.96
CA ARG A 81 -0.51 -8.97 12.10
C ARG A 81 -1.88 -9.56 12.45
N ARG A 82 -2.97 -8.96 11.98
CA ARG A 82 -4.34 -9.43 12.24
C ARG A 82 -4.89 -10.37 11.17
N ASN A 83 -4.11 -10.64 10.13
CA ASN A 83 -4.46 -11.52 9.04
C ASN A 83 -3.24 -12.38 8.69
N ASP A 84 -3.20 -13.59 9.23
CA ASP A 84 -2.04 -14.50 9.12
C ASP A 84 -1.70 -14.80 7.65
N ALA A 85 -2.70 -15.01 6.79
CA ALA A 85 -2.48 -15.26 5.37
C ALA A 85 -1.83 -14.05 4.67
N LEU A 86 -2.30 -12.84 4.95
CA LEU A 86 -1.69 -11.62 4.41
C LEU A 86 -0.28 -11.41 4.96
N HIS A 87 -0.08 -11.66 6.25
CA HIS A 87 1.23 -11.56 6.89
C HIS A 87 2.25 -12.48 6.24
N ASP A 88 1.89 -13.73 5.97
CA ASP A 88 2.77 -14.71 5.35
C ASP A 88 3.12 -14.33 3.91
N ILE A 89 2.14 -13.89 3.11
CA ILE A 89 2.37 -13.39 1.74
C ILE A 89 3.35 -12.21 1.77
N MET A 90 3.14 -11.25 2.67
CA MET A 90 4.01 -10.07 2.78
C MET A 90 5.41 -10.42 3.26
N LYS A 91 5.54 -11.34 4.21
CA LYS A 91 6.82 -11.83 4.69
C LYS A 91 7.61 -12.53 3.58
N GLU A 92 6.97 -13.42 2.83
CA GLU A 92 7.59 -14.08 1.68
C GLU A 92 8.07 -13.07 0.64
N PHE A 93 7.25 -12.05 0.35
CA PHE A 93 7.63 -10.96 -0.57
C PHE A 93 8.88 -10.22 -0.07
N ILE A 94 8.92 -9.81 1.20
CA ILE A 94 10.06 -9.12 1.81
C ILE A 94 11.33 -9.97 1.76
N ASP A 95 11.22 -11.26 2.06
CA ASP A 95 12.37 -12.18 2.07
C ASP A 95 12.95 -12.35 0.66
N LYS A 96 12.10 -12.42 -0.37
CA LYS A 96 12.53 -12.43 -1.78
C LYS A 96 13.28 -11.16 -2.17
N GLU A 97 12.77 -9.98 -1.81
CA GLU A 97 13.40 -8.70 -2.11
C GLU A 97 14.75 -8.52 -1.39
N LYS A 98 14.85 -8.96 -0.13
CA LYS A 98 16.11 -9.00 0.63
C LYS A 98 17.15 -9.92 -0.03
N ALA A 99 16.72 -11.10 -0.49
CA ALA A 99 17.60 -12.03 -1.18
C ALA A 99 18.08 -11.49 -2.55
N ALA A 100 17.23 -10.77 -3.28
CA ALA A 100 17.57 -10.15 -4.55
C ALA A 100 18.60 -9.01 -4.39
N SER A 101 18.37 -8.11 -3.42
CA SER A 101 19.27 -6.98 -3.13
C SER A 101 20.63 -7.42 -2.59
N GLY A 102 20.69 -8.51 -1.80
CA GLY A 102 21.94 -9.08 -1.29
C GLY A 102 22.86 -9.67 -2.37
N LYS A 103 22.31 -10.11 -3.52
CA LYS A 103 23.11 -10.65 -4.64
C LYS A 103 23.84 -9.57 -5.44
N GLY A 104 23.33 -8.33 -5.49
CA GLY A 104 23.99 -7.21 -6.16
C GLY A 104 25.24 -6.71 -5.43
N LYS A 105 25.24 -6.77 -4.09
CA LYS A 105 26.35 -6.28 -3.24
C LYS A 105 27.56 -7.22 -3.17
N ARG A 106 27.40 -8.50 -3.56
CA ARG A 106 28.47 -9.52 -3.53
C ARG A 106 29.32 -9.58 -4.81
N ARG A 107 28.97 -8.80 -5.85
CA ARG A 107 29.62 -8.84 -7.18
C ARG A 107 30.52 -7.62 -7.46
N GLN A 108 30.84 -6.82 -6.45
CA GLN A 108 31.73 -5.66 -6.57
C GLN A 108 32.89 -5.78 -5.58
#